data_AF-A0A2A4YCL5-F1
#
_entry.id   AF-A0A2A4YCL5-F1
#
_cell.length_a   1.000
_cell.length_b   1.000
_cell.length_c   1.000
_cell.angle_alpha   90.00
_cell.angle_beta   90.00
_cell.angle_gamma   90.00
#
_symmetry.space_group_name_H-M   'P 1'
#
loop_
_entity.id
_entity.type
_entity.pdbx_description
1 polymer ?
#
loop_
_entity_poly.entity_id
_entity_poly.type
_entity_poly.pdbx_seq_one_letter_code
_entity_poly.pdbx_strand_id
1 'polypeptide(L)'
;MLWENDMEPITEKKCIELMKENFPKFSSYWETYIRDHGSDLGITIQMLPFCKYTLDVVKSNDEAEMEKIFNFVEFLLCNGDDDVQTAITTSYLEYLMSKDPDEIQFASFVKYLRKNSKEYCRAWDKFTGVKTKGLWED
;
A
#
# COMPACT_ATOMS: atom_id res chain seq x y z
N MET A 1 -19.94 0.19 27.10
CA MET A 1 -20.50 0.19 25.73
C MET A 1 -20.82 1.63 25.38
N LEU A 2 -19.76 2.35 25.02
CA LEU A 2 -19.70 3.73 24.51
C LEU A 2 -18.39 3.73 23.69
N TRP A 3 -18.24 4.56 22.66
CA TRP A 3 -17.14 4.55 21.67
C TRP A 3 -17.30 3.56 20.49
N GLU A 4 -18.48 3.51 19.86
CA GLU A 4 -18.48 3.50 18.39
C GLU A 4 -18.09 4.92 17.99
N ASN A 5 -16.79 5.18 17.90
CA ASN A 5 -16.32 6.48 17.40
C ASN A 5 -16.61 6.49 15.90
N ASP A 6 -17.61 7.28 15.51
CA ASP A 6 -17.77 7.86 14.18
C ASP A 6 -16.50 8.66 13.83
N MET A 7 -15.38 7.98 13.59
CA MET A 7 -14.27 8.59 12.88
C MET A 7 -14.65 8.59 11.41
N GLU A 8 -14.74 9.79 10.81
CA GLU A 8 -14.97 9.92 9.38
C GLU A 8 -13.93 9.07 8.62
N PRO A 9 -14.35 8.27 7.63
CA PRO A 9 -13.43 7.51 6.80
C PRO A 9 -12.38 8.41 6.16
N ILE A 10 -11.16 7.87 6.01
CA ILE A 10 -10.06 8.58 5.36
C ILE A 10 -10.41 8.71 3.89
N THR A 11 -10.57 9.95 3.43
CA THR A 11 -10.81 10.28 2.03
C THR A 11 -9.53 10.26 1.19
N GLU A 12 -9.67 10.23 -0.13
CA GLU A 12 -8.55 10.34 -1.07
C GLU A 12 -7.59 11.50 -0.73
N LYS A 13 -8.14 12.71 -0.57
CA LYS A 13 -7.33 13.89 -0.26
C LYS A 13 -6.57 13.71 1.06
N LYS A 14 -7.26 13.21 2.10
CA LYS A 14 -6.64 13.00 3.42
C LYS A 14 -5.60 11.89 3.37
N CYS A 15 -5.81 10.85 2.57
CA CYS A 15 -4.85 9.77 2.36
C CYS A 15 -3.51 10.29 1.81
N ILE A 16 -3.55 11.13 0.76
CA ILE A 16 -2.33 11.72 0.18
C ILE A 16 -1.61 12.64 1.17
N GLU A 17 -2.34 13.44 1.96
CA GLU A 17 -1.77 14.27 3.02
C GLU A 17 -1.07 13.40 4.07
N LEU A 18 -1.73 12.34 4.55
CA LEU A 18 -1.17 11.41 5.53
C LEU A 18 0.07 10.70 5.01
N MET A 19 0.13 10.34 3.71
CA MET A 19 1.33 9.75 3.11
C MET A 19 2.53 10.71 3.18
N LYS A 20 2.33 11.98 2.85
CA LYS A 20 3.41 12.98 2.91
C LYS A 20 3.88 13.27 4.34
N GLU A 21 2.93 13.33 5.28
CA GLU A 21 3.23 13.53 6.70
C GLU A 21 4.00 12.35 7.30
N ASN A 22 3.59 11.12 7.00
CA ASN A 22 4.21 9.92 7.57
C ASN A 22 5.50 9.52 6.84
N PHE A 23 5.64 9.85 5.56
CA PHE A 23 6.78 9.45 4.73
C PHE A 23 7.38 10.66 4.02
N PRO A 24 8.22 11.48 4.68
CA PRO A 24 8.79 12.67 4.06
C PRO A 24 9.58 12.40 2.77
N LYS A 25 10.19 11.21 2.64
CA LYS A 25 10.89 10.77 1.44
C LYS A 25 9.96 10.51 0.25
N PHE A 26 8.68 10.19 0.49
CA PHE A 26 7.68 9.99 -0.56
C PHE A 26 7.36 11.29 -1.31
N SER A 27 7.50 12.46 -0.68
CA SER A 27 7.17 13.76 -1.30
C SER A 27 7.86 13.98 -2.64
N SER A 28 9.12 13.54 -2.81
CA SER A 28 9.84 13.68 -4.09
C SER A 28 9.24 12.81 -5.22
N TYR A 29 8.75 11.62 -4.89
CA TYR A 29 8.05 10.73 -5.82
C TYR A 29 6.71 11.35 -6.23
N TRP A 30 5.98 11.90 -5.25
CA TRP A 30 4.72 12.59 -5.47
C TRP A 30 4.88 13.81 -6.36
N GLU A 31 5.79 14.73 -6.04
CA GLU A 31 6.02 15.97 -6.78
C GLU A 31 6.44 15.69 -8.23
N THR A 32 7.29 14.70 -8.43
CA THR A 32 7.68 14.24 -9.77
C THR A 32 6.46 13.73 -10.54
N TYR A 33 5.64 12.89 -9.92
CA TYR A 33 4.45 12.35 -10.56
C TYR A 33 3.46 13.45 -10.95
N ILE A 34 3.14 14.38 -10.06
CA ILE A 34 2.19 15.47 -10.32
C ILE A 34 2.71 16.44 -11.39
N ARG A 35 4.02 16.72 -11.42
CA ARG A 35 4.61 17.54 -12.48
C ARG A 35 4.41 16.92 -13.87
N ASP A 36 4.55 15.60 -13.97
CA ASP A 36 4.56 14.90 -15.24
C ASP A 36 3.15 14.47 -15.70
N HIS A 37 2.20 14.29 -14.76
CA HIS A 37 0.88 13.73 -15.03
C HIS A 37 -0.32 14.59 -14.59
N GLY A 38 -0.09 15.64 -13.77
CA GLY A 38 -1.15 16.45 -13.17
C GLY A 38 -1.78 15.83 -11.91
N SER A 39 -2.62 16.60 -11.22
CA SER A 39 -3.26 16.25 -9.94
C SER A 39 -4.72 15.83 -10.03
N ASP A 40 -5.31 15.86 -11.22
CA ASP A 40 -6.76 15.67 -11.40
C ASP A 40 -7.10 14.22 -11.75
N LEU A 41 -6.33 13.27 -11.20
CA LEU A 41 -6.49 11.83 -11.37
C LEU A 41 -7.01 11.23 -10.07
N GLY A 42 -7.82 10.17 -10.14
CA GLY A 42 -8.32 9.50 -8.92
C GLY A 42 -7.21 8.73 -8.17
N ILE A 43 -7.44 8.47 -6.88
CA ILE A 43 -6.46 7.89 -5.96
C ILE A 43 -5.83 6.57 -6.42
N THR A 44 -6.61 5.74 -7.12
CA THR A 44 -6.15 4.48 -7.72
C THR A 44 -4.91 4.71 -8.60
N ILE A 45 -4.95 5.74 -9.45
CA ILE A 45 -3.83 6.10 -10.34
C ILE A 45 -2.73 6.81 -9.55
N GLN A 46 -3.12 7.70 -8.63
CA GLN A 46 -2.21 8.48 -7.81
C GLN A 46 -1.45 7.66 -6.76
N MET A 47 -1.80 6.39 -6.56
CA MET A 47 -1.09 5.46 -5.68
C MET A 47 0.27 5.02 -6.26
N LEU A 48 0.43 5.07 -7.59
CA LEU A 48 1.65 4.62 -8.27
C LEU A 48 2.97 5.20 -7.71
N PRO A 49 3.11 6.51 -7.42
CA PRO A 49 4.32 7.04 -6.78
C PRO A 49 4.60 6.41 -5.41
N PHE A 50 3.56 6.08 -4.62
CA PHE A 50 3.74 5.42 -3.33
C PHE A 50 4.17 3.96 -3.48
N CYS A 51 3.66 3.28 -4.52
CA CYS A 51 4.16 1.95 -4.92
C CYS A 51 5.65 2.00 -5.26
N LYS A 52 6.09 2.96 -6.09
CA LYS A 52 7.50 3.12 -6.47
C LYS A 52 8.40 3.40 -5.27
N TYR A 53 7.97 4.29 -4.38
CA TYR A 53 8.67 4.55 -3.12
C TYR A 53 8.79 3.27 -2.27
N THR A 54 7.72 2.48 -2.15
CA THR A 54 7.75 1.20 -1.43
C THR A 54 8.74 0.22 -2.06
N LEU A 55 8.76 0.11 -3.40
CA LEU A 55 9.71 -0.78 -4.09
C LEU A 55 11.16 -0.41 -3.75
N ASP A 56 11.49 0.87 -3.75
CA ASP A 56 12.85 1.32 -3.42
C ASP A 56 13.22 1.03 -1.97
N VAL A 57 12.27 1.18 -1.03
CA VAL A 57 12.44 0.80 0.38
C VAL A 57 12.67 -0.70 0.55
N VAL A 58 11.90 -1.53 -0.17
CA VAL A 58 12.09 -2.99 -0.17
C VAL A 58 13.46 -3.36 -0.75
N LYS A 59 13.86 -2.74 -1.86
CA LYS A 59 15.16 -2.98 -2.52
C LYS A 59 16.34 -2.54 -1.65
N SER A 60 16.18 -1.48 -0.84
CA SER A 60 17.21 -1.05 0.10
C SER A 60 17.23 -1.85 1.40
N ASN A 61 16.29 -2.79 1.60
CA ASN A 61 16.12 -3.58 2.82
C ASN A 61 16.02 -2.72 4.10
N ASP A 62 15.33 -1.57 4.01
CA ASP A 62 15.09 -0.70 5.16
C ASP A 62 13.92 -1.25 5.98
N GLU A 63 14.23 -2.17 6.91
CA GLU A 63 13.24 -2.90 7.71
C GLU A 63 12.32 -1.99 8.52
N ALA A 64 12.85 -0.90 9.08
CA ALA A 64 12.07 0.03 9.89
C ALA A 64 11.05 0.80 9.03
N GLU A 65 11.48 1.25 7.84
CA GLU A 65 10.58 1.93 6.92
C GLU A 65 9.56 0.95 6.30
N MET A 66 9.95 -0.30 6.00
CA MET A 66 9.01 -1.34 5.57
C MET A 66 7.91 -1.57 6.60
N GLU A 67 8.27 -1.79 7.87
CA GLU A 67 7.26 -1.99 8.92
C GLU A 67 6.32 -0.79 9.03
N LYS A 68 6.85 0.43 8.97
CA LYS A 68 6.05 1.66 9.01
C LYS A 68 5.08 1.75 7.83
N ILE A 69 5.54 1.46 6.62
CA ILE A 69 4.72 1.46 5.40
C ILE A 69 3.59 0.45 5.53
N PHE A 70 3.88 -0.81 5.87
CA PHE A 70 2.85 -1.85 5.89
C PHE A 70 1.87 -1.72 7.07
N ASN A 71 2.29 -1.09 8.17
CA ASN A 71 1.36 -0.62 9.21
C ASN A 71 0.39 0.44 8.69
N PHE A 72 0.91 1.40 7.94
CA PHE A 72 0.12 2.47 7.37
C PHE A 72 -0.87 1.97 6.30
N VAL A 73 -0.42 1.04 5.45
CA VAL A 73 -1.27 0.37 4.45
C VAL A 73 -2.43 -0.37 5.11
N GLU A 74 -2.17 -1.12 6.19
CA GLU A 74 -3.23 -1.77 6.96
C GLU A 74 -4.19 -0.76 7.57
N PHE A 75 -3.65 0.33 8.13
CA PHE A 75 -4.46 1.41 8.68
C PHE A 75 -5.41 2.01 7.63
N LEU A 76 -4.92 2.29 6.42
CA LEU A 76 -5.74 2.78 5.31
C LEU A 76 -6.78 1.75 4.86
N LEU A 77 -6.42 0.47 4.80
CA LEU A 77 -7.36 -0.59 4.44
C LEU A 77 -8.51 -0.74 5.46
N CYS A 78 -8.26 -0.43 6.74
CA CYS A 78 -9.27 -0.54 7.79
C CYS A 78 -10.12 0.73 7.99
N ASN A 79 -9.57 1.91 7.65
CA ASN A 79 -10.16 3.20 8.01
C ASN A 79 -10.40 4.12 6.81
N GLY A 80 -9.99 3.73 5.60
CA GLY A 80 -10.29 4.45 4.36
C GLY A 80 -11.75 4.35 3.95
N ASP A 81 -12.21 5.31 3.15
CA ASP A 81 -13.42 5.13 2.36
C ASP A 81 -13.24 4.06 1.26
N ASP A 82 -14.33 3.76 0.55
CA ASP A 82 -14.32 2.72 -0.49
C ASP A 82 -13.27 2.98 -1.58
N ASP A 83 -13.02 4.24 -1.92
CA ASP A 83 -12.03 4.64 -2.94
C ASP A 83 -10.60 4.42 -2.43
N VAL A 84 -10.29 4.80 -1.19
CA VAL A 84 -9.00 4.55 -0.56
C VAL A 84 -8.75 3.06 -0.39
N GLN A 85 -9.73 2.30 0.11
CA GLN A 85 -9.61 0.85 0.27
C GLN A 85 -9.37 0.19 -1.08
N THR A 86 -10.10 0.59 -2.12
CA THR A 86 -9.92 0.10 -3.50
C THR A 86 -8.53 0.42 -4.02
N ALA A 87 -8.00 1.63 -3.78
CA ALA A 87 -6.65 1.98 -4.21
C ALA A 87 -5.58 1.15 -3.50
N ILE A 88 -5.74 0.89 -2.21
CA ILE A 88 -4.81 0.05 -1.44
C ILE A 88 -4.82 -1.39 -1.94
N THR A 89 -5.99 -1.96 -2.22
CA THR A 89 -6.08 -3.34 -2.69
C THR A 89 -5.62 -3.48 -4.15
N THR A 90 -6.30 -2.79 -5.06
CA THR A 90 -6.18 -2.99 -6.51
C THR A 90 -4.99 -2.27 -7.14
N SER A 91 -4.52 -1.17 -6.53
CA SER A 91 -3.42 -0.38 -7.10
C SER A 91 -2.11 -0.52 -6.34
N TYR A 92 -2.16 -0.79 -5.05
CA TYR A 92 -0.95 -0.93 -4.23
C TYR A 92 -0.56 -2.39 -4.01
N LEU A 93 -1.40 -3.20 -3.35
CA LEU A 93 -1.06 -4.58 -3.01
C LEU A 93 -0.90 -5.45 -4.27
N GLU A 94 -1.85 -5.37 -5.20
CA GLU A 94 -1.74 -6.08 -6.49
C GLU A 94 -0.49 -5.67 -7.27
N TYR A 95 -0.14 -4.39 -7.27
CA TYR A 95 1.06 -3.91 -7.94
C TYR A 95 2.33 -4.51 -7.35
N LEU A 96 2.45 -4.54 -6.02
CA LEU A 96 3.61 -5.17 -5.36
C LEU A 96 3.66 -6.67 -5.62
N MET A 97 2.52 -7.36 -5.58
CA MET A 97 2.44 -8.79 -5.92
C MET A 97 2.87 -9.04 -7.36
N SER A 98 2.48 -8.17 -8.30
CA SER A 98 2.86 -8.31 -9.71
C SER A 98 4.34 -8.03 -9.99
N LYS A 99 5.11 -7.56 -8.99
CA LYS A 99 6.56 -7.34 -9.08
C LYS A 99 7.37 -8.55 -8.62
N ASP A 100 6.73 -9.54 -8.01
CA ASP A 100 7.36 -10.80 -7.63
C ASP A 100 7.35 -11.78 -8.83
N PRO A 101 8.47 -12.48 -9.13
CA PRO A 101 9.79 -12.39 -8.50
C PRO A 101 10.76 -11.41 -9.20
N ASP A 102 10.31 -10.73 -10.26
CA ASP A 102 11.20 -10.07 -11.24
C ASP A 102 11.88 -8.81 -10.71
N GLU A 103 11.19 -8.01 -9.90
CA GLU A 103 11.69 -6.70 -9.43
C GLU A 103 11.95 -6.69 -7.92
N ILE A 104 11.18 -7.46 -7.16
CA ILE A 104 11.32 -7.69 -5.72
C ILE A 104 10.99 -9.15 -5.41
N GLN A 105 11.33 -9.59 -4.20
CA GLN A 105 10.90 -10.88 -3.68
C GLN A 105 9.81 -10.65 -2.63
N PHE A 106 8.58 -11.10 -2.86
CA PHE A 106 7.45 -10.85 -1.94
C PHE A 106 7.74 -11.37 -0.53
N ALA A 107 8.45 -12.50 -0.45
CA ALA A 107 8.88 -13.11 0.80
C ALA A 107 9.80 -12.20 1.67
N SER A 108 10.45 -11.17 1.10
CA SER A 108 11.32 -10.28 1.89
C SER A 108 10.55 -9.34 2.80
N PHE A 109 9.30 -9.02 2.47
CA PHE A 109 8.49 -8.06 3.23
C PHE A 109 7.16 -8.62 3.75
N VAL A 110 6.78 -9.85 3.37
CA VAL A 110 5.53 -10.49 3.82
C VAL A 110 5.36 -10.52 5.35
N LYS A 111 6.46 -10.57 6.11
CA LYS A 111 6.46 -10.52 7.58
C LYS A 111 5.93 -9.19 8.15
N TYR A 112 6.00 -8.11 7.38
CA TYR A 112 5.50 -6.79 7.77
C TYR A 112 4.04 -6.56 7.39
N LEU A 113 3.50 -7.33 6.45
CA LEU A 113 2.08 -7.28 6.13
C LEU A 113 1.24 -7.66 7.36
N ARG A 114 0.21 -6.87 7.61
CA ARG A 114 -0.76 -7.10 8.68
C ARG A 114 -1.93 -7.93 8.17
N LYS A 115 -2.90 -8.19 9.05
CA LYS A 115 -3.89 -9.24 8.89
C LYS A 115 -4.73 -9.05 7.61
N ASN A 116 -5.36 -7.89 7.44
CA ASN A 116 -6.28 -7.64 6.33
C ASN A 116 -5.51 -7.56 5.00
N SER A 117 -4.32 -6.97 5.01
CA SER A 117 -3.44 -6.96 3.84
C SER A 117 -3.04 -8.38 3.41
N LYS A 118 -2.67 -9.27 4.35
CA LYS A 118 -2.37 -10.68 4.06
C LYS A 118 -3.61 -11.43 3.56
N GLU A 119 -4.77 -11.20 4.18
CA GLU A 119 -6.03 -11.81 3.76
C GLU A 119 -6.39 -11.41 2.31
N TYR A 120 -6.21 -10.13 1.96
CA TYR A 120 -6.40 -9.67 0.59
C TYR A 120 -5.44 -10.36 -0.39
N CYS A 121 -4.13 -10.34 -0.11
CA CYS A 121 -3.14 -10.99 -0.99
C CYS A 121 -3.43 -12.48 -1.18
N ARG A 122 -3.86 -13.19 -0.12
CA ARG A 122 -4.25 -14.61 -0.19
C ARG A 122 -5.51 -14.83 -1.03
N ALA A 123 -6.47 -13.91 -0.96
CA ALA A 123 -7.65 -13.93 -1.82
C ALA A 123 -7.27 -13.68 -3.29
N TRP A 124 -6.34 -12.77 -3.55
CA TRP A 124 -5.82 -12.48 -4.88
C TRP A 124 -5.08 -13.67 -5.50
N ASP A 125 -4.24 -14.36 -4.73
CA ASP A 125 -3.59 -15.61 -5.13
C ASP A 125 -4.62 -16.67 -5.56
N LYS A 126 -5.65 -16.87 -4.73
CA LYS A 126 -6.74 -17.81 -5.04
C LYS A 126 -7.49 -17.43 -6.31
N PHE A 127 -7.75 -16.14 -6.51
CA PHE A 127 -8.45 -15.63 -7.68
C PHE A 127 -7.63 -15.82 -8.97
N THR A 128 -6.33 -15.53 -8.92
CA THR A 128 -5.43 -15.61 -10.08
C THR A 128 -4.87 -17.00 -10.33
N GLY A 129 -5.03 -17.93 -9.38
CA GLY A 129 -4.44 -19.26 -9.44
C GLY A 129 -2.93 -19.28 -9.16
N VAL A 130 -2.40 -18.21 -8.59
CA VAL A 130 -0.99 -18.06 -8.20
C VAL A 130 -0.80 -18.49 -6.75
N LYS A 131 0.43 -18.87 -6.39
CA LYS A 131 0.84 -19.12 -5.01
C LYS A 131 2.12 -18.37 -4.70
N THR A 132 1.98 -17.14 -4.19
CA THR A 132 3.11 -16.28 -3.82
C THR A 132 3.91 -16.90 -2.69
N LYS A 133 5.24 -16.91 -2.85
CA LYS A 133 6.17 -17.48 -1.87
C LYS A 133 6.17 -16.69 -0.57
N GLY A 134 6.16 -17.37 0.58
CA GLY A 134 6.15 -16.76 1.91
C GLY A 134 4.77 -16.26 2.39
N LEU A 135 3.76 -16.12 1.52
CA LEU A 135 2.42 -15.62 1.91
C LEU A 135 1.54 -16.66 2.62
N TRP A 136 1.77 -17.94 2.30
CA TRP A 136 1.04 -19.09 2.82
C TRP A 136 1.76 -19.82 3.95
N GLU A 137 2.87 -19.25 4.42
CA GLU A 137 3.66 -19.74 5.55
C GLU A 137 3.22 -18.93 6.78
N ASP A 138 2.85 -19.61 7.86
CA ASP A 138 2.38 -18.98 9.12
C ASP A 138 3.54 -18.71 10.09
#